data_AF-A0A853JHQ7-F1
#
_entry.id   AF-A0A853JHQ7-F1
#
_cell.length_a   1.000
_cell.length_b   1.000
_cell.length_c   1.000
_cell.angle_alpha   90.00
_cell.angle_beta   90.00
_cell.angle_gamma   90.00
#
_symmetry.space_group_name_H-M   'P 1'
#
loop_
_entity.id
_entity.type
_entity.pdbx_description
1 polymer ?
#
loop_
_entity_poly.entity_id
_entity_poly.type
_entity_poly.pdbx_seq_one_letter_code
_entity_poly.pdbx_strand_id
1 'polypeptide(L)'
;MALKINELCVNCDVCEPACPNQAISQGETIYVIDPARCTECVGHHDEPQCVVVCPVECIDPDPERPESEAQLLAKLRRLQGGDRSPEGPRAEGAAATRPPASD
;
A
#
# COMPACT_ATOMS: atom_id res chain seq x y z
N MET A 1 7.68 4.87 -10.14
CA MET A 1 6.65 4.93 -11.18
C MET A 1 5.29 4.87 -10.51
N ALA A 2 4.25 5.45 -11.08
CA ALA A 2 2.91 5.05 -10.66
C ALA A 2 2.55 3.73 -11.34
N LEU A 3 1.73 2.89 -10.71
CA LEU A 3 1.10 1.77 -11.41
C LEU A 3 -0.20 2.24 -12.07
N LYS A 4 -0.67 1.51 -13.08
CA LYS A 4 -1.91 1.76 -13.81
C LYS A 4 -2.71 0.47 -13.97
N ILE A 5 -4.02 0.57 -13.79
CA ILE A 5 -4.98 -0.50 -14.06
C ILE A 5 -5.42 -0.37 -15.52
N ASN A 6 -5.41 -1.47 -16.26
CA ASN A 6 -5.82 -1.50 -17.67
C ASN A 6 -7.24 -2.06 -17.84
N GLU A 7 -7.74 -2.06 -19.09
CA GLU A 7 -9.12 -2.43 -19.44
C GLU A 7 -9.48 -3.91 -19.17
N LEU A 8 -8.53 -4.76 -18.79
CA LEU A 8 -8.79 -6.14 -18.37
C LEU A 8 -9.36 -6.22 -16.94
N CYS A 9 -9.46 -5.10 -16.23
CA CYS A 9 -10.06 -5.05 -14.91
C CYS A 9 -11.50 -5.61 -14.90
N VAL A 10 -11.77 -6.54 -13.97
CA VAL A 10 -13.07 -7.19 -13.82
C VAL A 10 -13.91 -6.63 -12.66
N ASN A 11 -13.53 -5.48 -12.09
CA ASN A 11 -14.22 -4.84 -10.95
C ASN A 11 -14.50 -5.80 -9.77
N CYS A 12 -13.46 -6.48 -9.29
CA CYS A 12 -13.57 -7.49 -8.22
C CYS A 12 -13.29 -6.96 -6.80
N ASP A 13 -13.05 -5.65 -6.64
CA ASP A 13 -12.90 -4.93 -5.37
C ASP A 13 -11.70 -5.29 -4.47
N VAL A 14 -10.91 -6.31 -4.79
CA VAL A 14 -9.84 -6.80 -3.91
C VAL A 14 -8.61 -5.88 -3.82
N CYS A 15 -8.36 -5.05 -4.85
CA CYS A 15 -7.15 -4.22 -4.90
C CYS A 15 -7.26 -2.89 -4.14
N GLU A 16 -8.47 -2.33 -3.98
CA GLU A 16 -8.71 -1.11 -3.20
C GLU A 16 -8.24 -1.22 -1.74
N PRO A 17 -8.72 -2.20 -0.95
CA PRO A 17 -8.31 -2.33 0.45
C PRO A 17 -6.85 -2.77 0.62
N ALA A 18 -6.23 -3.33 -0.42
CA ALA A 18 -4.82 -3.74 -0.39
C ALA A 18 -3.85 -2.56 -0.52
N CYS A 19 -4.30 -1.37 -0.95
CA CYS A 19 -3.43 -0.23 -1.16
C CYS A 19 -3.12 0.52 0.15
N PRO A 20 -1.86 0.55 0.64
CA PRO A 20 -1.52 1.18 1.91
C PRO A 20 -1.70 2.71 1.90
N ASN A 21 -1.70 3.32 0.72
CA ASN A 21 -1.85 4.77 0.53
C ASN A 21 -3.25 5.17 0.06
N GLN A 22 -4.20 4.22 -0.01
CA GLN A 22 -5.54 4.41 -0.57
C GLN A 22 -5.51 5.13 -1.93
N ALA A 23 -4.59 4.71 -2.80
CA ALA A 23 -4.43 5.27 -4.13
C ALA A 23 -5.41 4.67 -5.15
N ILE A 24 -6.11 3.59 -4.80
CA ILE A 24 -7.03 2.88 -5.70
C ILE A 24 -8.46 3.26 -5.33
N SER A 25 -9.30 3.47 -6.35
CA SER A 25 -10.74 3.71 -6.18
C SER A 25 -11.52 3.26 -7.42
N GLN A 26 -12.82 3.02 -7.27
CA GLN A 26 -13.70 2.72 -8.39
C GLN A 26 -13.82 3.93 -9.34
N GLY A 27 -13.46 3.74 -10.61
CA GLY A 27 -13.73 4.69 -11.69
C GLY A 27 -15.07 4.42 -12.38
N GLU A 28 -15.29 5.06 -13.53
CA GLU A 28 -16.55 4.90 -14.30
C GLU A 28 -16.73 3.48 -14.84
N THR A 29 -15.66 2.86 -15.34
CA THR A 29 -15.70 1.54 -15.99
C THR A 29 -14.82 0.49 -15.29
N ILE A 30 -13.66 0.94 -14.79
CA ILE A 30 -12.65 0.11 -14.12
C ILE A 30 -12.17 0.80 -12.87
N TYR A 31 -11.48 0.06 -12.00
CA TYR A 31 -10.70 0.67 -10.93
C TYR A 31 -9.60 1.57 -11.49
N VAL A 32 -9.29 2.66 -10.79
CA VAL A 32 -8.26 3.63 -11.17
C VAL A 32 -7.26 3.84 -10.05
N ILE A 33 -6.00 4.08 -10.42
CA ILE A 33 -4.93 4.44 -9.49
C ILE A 33 -4.67 5.95 -9.58
N ASP A 34 -4.73 6.65 -8.44
CA ASP A 34 -4.23 8.00 -8.29
C ASP A 34 -2.69 7.99 -8.24
N PRO A 35 -2.01 8.50 -9.29
CA PRO A 35 -0.56 8.49 -9.36
C PRO A 35 0.09 9.40 -8.31
N ALA A 36 -0.62 10.39 -7.77
CA ALA A 36 -0.11 11.27 -6.72
C ALA A 36 0.05 10.52 -5.38
N ARG A 37 -0.64 9.39 -5.22
CA ARG A 37 -0.66 8.56 -4.00
C ARG A 37 0.02 7.21 -4.17
N CYS A 38 0.13 6.69 -5.39
CA CYS A 38 0.80 5.42 -5.65
C CYS A 38 2.30 5.53 -5.40
N THR A 39 2.83 4.73 -4.46
CA THR A 39 4.27 4.64 -4.17
C THR A 39 4.88 3.32 -4.65
N GLU A 40 4.17 2.54 -5.46
CA GLU A 40 4.49 1.12 -5.75
C GLU A 40 4.67 0.28 -4.49
N CYS A 41 4.01 0.67 -3.39
CA CYS A 41 4.24 0.11 -2.04
C CYS A 41 5.65 0.29 -1.48
N VAL A 42 6.56 1.01 -2.15
CA VAL A 42 7.89 1.35 -1.62
C VAL A 42 7.73 2.06 -0.27
N GLY A 43 8.44 1.54 0.74
CA GLY A 43 8.37 1.98 2.13
C GLY A 43 7.30 1.28 2.98
N HIS A 44 6.48 0.40 2.40
CA HIS A 44 5.51 -0.43 3.11
C HIS A 44 5.75 -1.93 2.90
N HIS A 45 5.99 -2.34 1.66
CA HIS A 45 6.16 -3.74 1.25
C HIS A 45 7.22 -3.86 0.16
N ASP A 46 7.77 -5.06 0.00
CA ASP A 46 8.77 -5.35 -1.05
C ASP A 46 8.14 -5.44 -2.45
N GLU A 47 6.85 -5.77 -2.52
CA GLU A 47 6.08 -5.91 -3.77
C GLU A 47 4.77 -5.10 -3.73
N PRO A 48 4.26 -4.63 -4.88
CA PRO A 48 2.98 -3.94 -4.93
C PRO A 48 1.81 -4.87 -4.58
N GLN A 49 1.16 -4.60 -3.44
CA GLN A 49 0.10 -5.48 -2.93
C GLN A 49 -1.10 -5.58 -3.87
N CYS A 50 -1.44 -4.50 -4.60
CA CYS A 50 -2.52 -4.52 -5.58
C CYS A 50 -2.24 -5.48 -6.75
N VAL A 51 -0.97 -5.64 -7.15
CA VAL A 51 -0.56 -6.58 -8.20
C VAL A 51 -0.72 -8.02 -7.69
N VAL A 52 -0.25 -8.30 -6.48
CA VAL A 52 -0.33 -9.63 -5.83
C VAL A 52 -1.77 -10.13 -5.72
N VAL A 53 -2.72 -9.25 -5.43
CA VAL A 53 -4.13 -9.63 -5.23
C VAL A 53 -4.96 -9.59 -6.52
N CYS A 54 -4.44 -9.06 -7.63
CA CYS A 54 -5.21 -8.91 -8.86
C CYS A 54 -5.43 -10.28 -9.54
N PRO A 55 -6.67 -10.78 -9.67
CA PRO A 55 -6.92 -12.12 -10.22
C PRO A 55 -6.71 -12.25 -11.73
N VAL A 56 -6.54 -11.11 -12.42
CA VAL A 56 -6.45 -11.03 -13.89
C VAL A 56 -5.20 -10.27 -14.36
N GLU A 57 -4.25 -10.04 -13.46
CA GLU A 57 -2.92 -9.46 -13.77
C GLU A 57 -3.00 -8.19 -14.65
N CYS A 58 -3.92 -7.28 -14.32
CA CYS A 58 -4.23 -6.08 -15.13
C CYS A 58 -3.60 -4.79 -14.58
N ILE A 59 -2.57 -4.89 -13.74
CA ILE A 59 -1.94 -3.74 -13.06
C ILE A 59 -0.45 -3.71 -13.40
N ASP A 60 -0.04 -2.72 -14.20
CA ASP A 60 1.30 -2.59 -14.77
C ASP A 60 1.95 -1.25 -14.41
N PRO A 61 3.29 -1.09 -14.52
CA PRO A 61 3.94 0.22 -14.44
C PRO A 61 3.39 1.19 -15.48
N ASP A 62 3.06 2.42 -15.07
CA ASP A 62 2.60 3.48 -15.96
C ASP A 62 3.80 4.09 -16.72
N PRO A 63 3.93 3.87 -18.04
CA PRO A 63 5.05 4.40 -18.82
C PRO A 63 5.05 5.93 -18.90
N GLU A 64 3.91 6.60 -18.67
CA GLU A 64 3.82 8.06 -18.66
C GLU A 64 4.27 8.67 -17.33
N ARG A 65 4.51 7.83 -16.31
CA ARG A 65 4.87 8.26 -14.96
C ARG A 65 6.05 7.48 -14.38
N PRO A 66 7.24 7.53 -15.02
CA PRO A 66 8.43 6.92 -14.46
C PRO A 66 8.86 7.69 -13.20
N GLU A 67 9.19 6.95 -12.13
CA GLU A 67 9.77 7.51 -10.91
C GLU A 67 10.75 6.48 -10.34
N SER A 68 11.88 6.96 -9.84
CA SER A 68 12.86 6.18 -9.09
C SER A 68 12.37 5.89 -7.66
N GLU A 69 12.99 4.90 -7.01
CA GLU A 69 12.73 4.57 -5.61
C GLU A 69 12.85 5.78 -4.68
N ALA A 70 13.87 6.63 -4.88
CA ALA A 70 14.05 7.85 -4.11
C ALA A 70 12.88 8.83 -4.27
N GLN A 71 12.30 8.93 -5.47
CA GLN A 71 11.11 9.76 -5.72
C GLN A 71 9.86 9.17 -5.05
N LEU A 72 9.70 7.83 -5.06
CA LEU A 72 8.61 7.13 -4.39
C LEU A 72 8.68 7.28 -2.86
N LEU A 73 9.87 7.13 -2.26
CA LEU A 73 10.08 7.40 -0.84
C LEU A 73 9.80 8.86 -0.48
N ALA A 74 10.21 9.81 -1.33
CA ALA A 74 9.88 11.22 -1.13
C ALA A 74 8.36 11.48 -1.21
N LYS A 75 7.64 10.78 -2.10
CA LYS A 75 6.17 10.83 -2.19
C LYS A 75 5.53 10.28 -0.91
N LEU A 76 5.97 9.12 -0.44
CA LEU A 76 5.49 8.53 0.81
C LEU A 76 5.64 9.50 1.99
N ARG A 77 6.82 10.10 2.15
CA ARG A 77 7.07 11.09 3.22
C ARG A 77 6.10 12.27 3.17
N ARG A 78 5.70 12.72 1.98
CA ARG A 78 4.69 13.78 1.83
C ARG A 78 3.30 13.33 2.27
N LEU A 79 2.91 12.10 1.92
CA LEU A 79 1.61 11.53 2.31
C LEU A 79 1.52 11.37 3.84
N GLN A 80 2.55 10.80 4.46
CA GLN A 80 2.62 10.63 5.93
C GLN A 80 2.78 11.96 6.67
N GLY A 81 3.46 12.94 6.08
CA GLY A 81 3.61 14.27 6.65
C GLY A 81 2.34 15.13 6.61
N GLY A 82 1.35 14.76 5.78
CA GLY A 82 0.04 15.40 5.69
C GLY A 82 -0.99 14.87 6.68
N ASP A 83 -0.74 13.71 7.28
CA ASP A 83 -1.61 13.06 8.25
C ASP A 83 -0.88 12.86 9.59
N ARG A 84 -0.82 13.92 10.40
CA ARG A 84 -0.43 13.77 11.81
C ARG A 84 -1.63 13.24 12.61
N SER A 85 -1.78 11.92 12.65
CA SER A 85 -2.46 11.23 13.74
C SER A 85 -1.53 10.17 14.34
N PRO A 86 -1.06 10.34 15.59
CA PRO A 86 -0.15 9.39 16.23
C PRO A 86 -0.96 8.36 17.04
N GLU A 87 -1.28 7.20 16.48
CA GLU A 87 -1.85 6.04 17.20
C GLU A 87 -1.75 4.80 16.28
N GLY A 88 -1.04 3.69 16.54
CA GLY A 88 -0.29 3.10 17.66
C GLY A 88 0.30 1.74 17.19
N PRO A 89 0.71 0.78 18.06
CA PRO A 89 0.76 0.81 19.51
C PRO A 89 2.19 0.91 20.06
N ARG A 90 2.23 1.36 21.32
CA ARG A 90 3.42 1.49 22.16
C ARG A 90 4.13 0.14 22.32
N ALA A 91 5.45 0.19 22.29
CA ALA A 91 6.26 -0.86 22.90
C ALA A 91 5.95 -0.91 24.40
N GLU A 92 5.40 -2.03 24.86
CA GLU A 92 5.44 -2.41 26.27
C GLU A 92 6.35 -3.62 26.39
N GLY A 93 7.62 -3.35 26.71
CA GLY A 93 8.50 -4.35 27.28
C GLY A 93 8.18 -4.50 28.76
N ALA A 94 7.85 -5.71 29.19
CA ALA A 94 8.06 -6.16 30.56
C ALA A 94 8.13 -7.69 30.59
N ALA A 95 9.35 -8.20 30.41
CA ALA A 95 9.69 -9.53 30.90
C ALA A 95 9.57 -9.52 32.44
N ALA A 96 8.71 -10.37 33.00
CA ALA A 96 8.71 -10.72 34.42
C ALA A 96 8.21 -12.16 34.61
N THR A 97 9.17 -13.09 34.58
CA THR A 97 9.26 -14.32 35.40
C THR A 97 7.99 -15.10 35.80
N ARG A 98 7.88 -16.33 35.28
CA ARG A 98 7.06 -17.42 35.86
C ARG A 98 7.55 -17.80 37.27
N PRO A 99 6.67 -18.07 38.25
CA PRO A 99 7.02 -18.93 39.37
C PRO A 99 6.68 -20.41 39.06
N PRO A 100 7.33 -21.37 39.74
CA PRO A 100 7.24 -22.80 39.43
C PRO A 100 5.98 -23.47 39.99
N ALA A 101 5.67 -24.65 39.44
CA ALA A 101 4.65 -25.57 39.88
C ALA A 101 4.90 -26.14 41.29
N SER A 102 3.83 -26.32 42.07
CA SER A 102 3.60 -27.22 43.23
C SER A 102 2.11 -27.01 43.59
N ASP A 103 1.21 -27.98 43.71
CA ASP A 103 1.21 -29.32 44.32
C ASP A 103 0.38 -30.28 43.45
#